data_AF-A0A6G3U6S1-F1
#
_entry.id   AF-A0A6G3U6S1-F1
#
_cell.length_a   1.000
_cell.length_b   1.000
_cell.length_c   1.000
_cell.angle_alpha   90.00
_cell.angle_beta   90.00
_cell.angle_gamma   90.00
#
_symmetry.space_group_name_H-M   'P 1'
#
loop_
_entity.id
_entity.type
_entity.pdbx_description
1 polymer ?
#
loop_
_entity_poly.entity_id
_entity_poly.type
_entity_poly.pdbx_seq_one_letter_code
_entity_poly.pdbx_strand_id
1 'polypeptide(L)'
;MNGTTALQPQILPVREADPDIPLSTWEPPGDVDDLKRLFQAVQDWEPVDWKRVNEGLDTVLGDDDHPAAFLPDPATADELAQDFRNALTQLVNRALRDAQRTEADPETARLLSMARKVRVEELPDDPGKALGLLRRLGSVTSDLVESLERLGVVEGVSEC
;
A
#
# COMPACT_ATOMS: atom_id res chain seq x y z
N MET A 1 -37.36 8.20 37.97
CA MET A 1 -36.69 9.38 37.38
C MET A 1 -35.23 9.00 37.20
N ASN A 2 -34.84 8.57 36.00
CA ASN A 2 -33.49 8.09 35.72
C ASN A 2 -32.65 9.26 35.22
N GLY A 3 -31.66 9.66 36.02
CA GLY A 3 -30.72 10.72 35.68
C GLY A 3 -29.69 10.23 34.66
N THR A 4 -29.64 10.90 33.53
CA THR A 4 -28.61 10.73 32.50
C THR A 4 -27.28 11.25 33.05
N THR A 5 -26.34 10.37 33.35
CA THR A 5 -24.94 10.74 33.62
C THR A 5 -24.30 11.17 32.30
N ALA A 6 -24.11 12.48 32.11
CA ALA A 6 -23.35 13.00 30.99
C ALA A 6 -21.87 12.65 31.14
N LEU A 7 -21.31 11.93 30.17
CA LEU A 7 -19.87 11.71 30.05
C LEU A 7 -19.20 13.05 29.76
N GLN A 8 -18.46 13.59 30.72
CA GLN A 8 -17.61 14.76 30.48
C GLN A 8 -16.46 14.37 29.54
N PRO A 9 -16.15 15.18 28.51
CA PRO A 9 -15.02 14.91 27.64
C PRO A 9 -13.73 15.00 28.47
N GLN A 10 -12.97 13.91 28.49
CA GLN A 10 -11.64 13.90 29.11
C GLN A 10 -10.74 14.82 28.28
N ILE A 11 -10.43 16.00 28.84
CA ILE A 11 -9.40 16.87 28.28
C ILE A 11 -8.08 16.18 28.54
N LEU A 12 -7.46 15.63 27.49
CA LEU A 12 -6.10 15.11 27.57
C LEU A 12 -5.19 16.27 28.05
N PRO A 13 -4.32 16.04 29.04
CA PRO A 13 -3.39 17.07 29.47
C PRO A 13 -2.53 17.48 28.27
N VAL A 14 -2.51 18.78 27.97
CA VAL A 14 -1.58 19.35 26.99
C VAL A 14 -0.19 19.03 27.51
N ARG A 15 0.61 18.32 26.71
CA ARG A 15 2.00 18.02 27.05
C ARG A 15 2.76 19.34 27.07
N GLU A 16 3.00 19.89 28.26
CA GLU A 16 3.85 21.06 28.43
C GLU A 16 5.26 20.71 27.93
N ALA A 17 5.82 21.60 27.12
CA ALA A 17 7.18 21.43 26.63
C ALA A 17 8.13 21.51 27.82
N ASP A 18 8.93 20.45 28.02
CA ASP A 18 9.97 20.42 29.02
C ASP A 18 11.03 21.48 28.65
N PRO A 19 11.26 22.50 29.51
CA PRO A 19 12.20 23.58 29.21
C PRO A 19 13.65 23.11 29.09
N ASP A 20 13.98 21.93 29.64
CA ASP A 20 15.33 21.36 29.62
C ASP A 20 15.57 20.46 28.39
N ILE A 21 14.54 20.20 27.59
CA ILE A 21 14.67 19.48 26.31
C ILE A 21 14.84 20.51 25.19
N PRO A 22 16.02 20.58 24.55
CA PRO A 22 16.19 21.44 23.38
C PRO A 22 15.21 20.99 22.29
N LEU A 23 14.20 21.82 22.03
CA LEU A 23 13.30 21.64 20.90
C LEU A 23 14.13 21.81 19.63
N SER A 24 14.42 20.71 18.94
CA SER A 24 14.91 20.79 17.57
C SER A 24 13.89 21.62 16.80
N THR A 25 14.32 22.73 16.20
CA THR A 25 13.45 23.48 15.30
C THR A 25 13.13 22.55 14.15
N TRP A 26 11.87 22.12 14.07
CA TRP A 26 11.43 21.26 13.00
C TRP A 26 11.54 22.05 11.69
N GLU A 27 12.46 21.63 10.84
CA GLU A 27 12.50 22.07 9.45
C GLU A 27 11.57 21.15 8.67
N PRO A 28 10.48 21.68 8.08
CA PRO A 28 9.60 20.86 7.29
C PRO A 28 10.36 20.28 6.10
N PRO A 29 10.07 19.03 5.70
CA PRO A 29 10.75 18.38 4.57
C PRO A 29 10.43 19.02 3.21
N GLY A 30 9.68 20.12 3.18
CA GLY A 30 9.27 20.87 2.01
C GLY A 30 8.65 22.20 2.42
N ASP A 31 8.16 22.97 1.44
CA ASP A 31 7.47 24.22 1.72
C ASP A 31 6.03 23.99 2.24
N VAL A 32 5.32 25.08 2.51
CA VAL A 32 3.94 25.02 3.01
C VAL A 32 3.00 24.31 2.03
N ASP A 33 3.27 24.38 0.72
CA ASP A 33 2.44 23.73 -0.28
C ASP A 33 2.73 22.24 -0.38
N ASP A 34 3.99 21.81 -0.20
CA ASP A 34 4.34 20.40 -0.04
C ASP A 34 3.65 19.78 1.18
N LEU A 35 3.62 20.51 2.30
CA LEU A 35 2.90 20.10 3.50
C LEU A 35 1.40 19.95 3.28
N LYS A 36 0.77 20.90 2.57
CA LYS A 36 -0.65 20.80 2.22
C LYS A 36 -0.93 19.58 1.34
N ARG A 37 -0.07 19.31 0.36
CA ARG A 37 -0.20 18.11 -0.50
C ARG A 37 -0.06 16.83 0.31
N LEU A 38 0.91 16.77 1.22
CA LEU A 38 1.07 15.61 2.11
C LEU A 38 -0.16 15.43 3.01
N PHE A 39 -0.66 16.51 3.61
CA PHE A 39 -1.84 16.46 4.47
C PHE A 39 -3.09 16.02 3.70
N GLN A 40 -3.29 16.56 2.50
CA GLN A 40 -4.39 16.14 1.63
C GLN A 40 -4.28 14.67 1.23
N ALA A 41 -3.07 14.21 0.87
CA ALA A 41 -2.83 12.80 0.56
C ALA A 41 -3.11 11.86 1.75
N VAL A 42 -2.90 12.33 2.99
CA VAL A 42 -3.26 11.58 4.20
C VAL A 42 -4.77 11.60 4.44
N GLN A 43 -5.47 12.69 4.14
CA GLN A 43 -6.93 12.77 4.26
C GLN A 43 -7.65 11.92 3.22
N ASP A 44 -7.13 11.90 1.99
CA ASP A 44 -7.67 11.12 0.88
C ASP A 44 -7.16 9.67 0.90
N TRP A 45 -6.37 9.31 1.92
CA TRP A 45 -5.85 7.95 2.05
C TRP A 45 -6.98 6.99 2.40
N GLU A 46 -7.28 6.09 1.47
CA GLU A 46 -8.14 4.94 1.70
C GLU A 46 -7.30 3.69 1.99
N PRO A 47 -7.76 2.81 2.90
CA PRO A 47 -7.19 1.48 3.04
C PRO A 47 -7.22 0.73 1.70
N VAL A 48 -6.21 -0.10 1.46
CA VAL A 48 -6.19 -0.99 0.29
C VAL A 48 -7.41 -1.93 0.34
N ASP A 49 -8.20 -1.91 -0.73
CA ASP A 49 -9.27 -2.87 -0.96
C ASP A 49 -8.69 -4.16 -1.54
N TRP A 50 -8.41 -5.12 -0.66
CA TRP A 50 -7.79 -6.39 -1.03
C TRP A 50 -8.70 -7.28 -1.88
N LYS A 51 -10.02 -7.16 -1.74
CA LYS A 51 -10.96 -7.89 -2.59
C LYS A 51 -10.83 -7.44 -4.03
N ARG A 52 -10.78 -6.11 -4.26
CA ARG A 52 -10.57 -5.53 -5.58
C ARG A 52 -9.21 -5.89 -6.17
N VAL A 53 -8.17 -5.92 -5.34
CA VAL A 53 -6.83 -6.39 -5.76
C VAL A 53 -6.87 -7.85 -6.22
N ASN A 54 -7.52 -8.74 -5.46
CA ASN A 54 -7.63 -10.16 -5.79
C ASN A 54 -8.44 -10.39 -7.08
N GLU A 55 -9.58 -9.71 -7.24
CA GLU A 55 -10.34 -9.71 -8.51
C GLU A 55 -9.49 -9.23 -9.70
N GLY A 56 -8.62 -8.24 -9.47
CA GLY A 56 -7.66 -7.76 -10.44
C GLY A 56 -6.58 -8.79 -10.78
N LEU A 57 -6.08 -9.53 -9.78
CA LEU A 57 -5.12 -10.62 -9.97
C LEU A 57 -5.72 -11.71 -10.87
N ASP A 58 -6.94 -12.14 -10.56
CA ASP A 58 -7.68 -13.13 -11.37
C ASP A 58 -7.86 -12.64 -12.82
N THR A 59 -8.17 -11.36 -12.99
CA THR A 59 -8.35 -10.75 -14.32
C THR A 59 -7.08 -10.82 -15.16
N VAL A 60 -5.91 -10.48 -14.59
CA VAL A 60 -4.66 -10.29 -15.36
C VAL A 60 -3.78 -11.53 -15.44
N LEU A 61 -3.80 -12.37 -14.39
CA LEU A 61 -3.02 -13.60 -14.30
C LEU A 61 -3.82 -14.81 -14.78
N GLY A 62 -5.14 -14.80 -14.57
CA GLY A 62 -6.00 -15.95 -14.82
C GLY A 62 -5.68 -17.14 -13.92
N ASP A 63 -6.48 -18.18 -14.05
CA ASP A 63 -6.27 -19.49 -13.45
C ASP A 63 -6.49 -20.61 -14.48
N ASP A 64 -6.40 -21.87 -14.03
CA ASP A 64 -6.57 -23.05 -14.89
C ASP A 64 -7.99 -23.17 -15.48
N ASP A 65 -9.00 -22.60 -14.81
CA ASP A 65 -10.41 -22.61 -15.22
C ASP A 65 -10.80 -21.35 -16.03
N HIS A 66 -10.06 -20.25 -15.85
CA HIS A 66 -10.31 -18.92 -16.41
C HIS A 66 -8.99 -18.33 -16.93
N PRO A 67 -8.65 -18.54 -18.22
CA PRO A 67 -7.45 -17.94 -18.79
C PRO A 67 -7.52 -16.42 -18.70
N ALA A 68 -6.38 -15.78 -18.41
CA ALA A 68 -6.28 -14.34 -18.26
C ALA A 68 -7.01 -13.58 -19.37
N ALA A 69 -7.78 -12.57 -18.98
CA ALA A 69 -8.56 -11.78 -19.92
C ALA A 69 -7.65 -11.04 -20.93
N PHE A 70 -8.22 -10.71 -22.10
CA PHE A 70 -7.63 -9.68 -22.96
C PHE A 70 -7.58 -8.35 -22.20
N LEU A 71 -6.64 -7.47 -22.57
CA LEU A 71 -6.47 -6.18 -21.89
C LEU A 71 -7.84 -5.49 -21.71
N PRO A 72 -8.21 -5.10 -20.49
CA PRO A 72 -9.42 -4.33 -20.27
C PRO A 72 -9.32 -2.97 -20.95
N ASP A 73 -10.42 -2.23 -21.05
CA ASP A 73 -10.38 -0.90 -21.63
C ASP A 73 -9.39 0.01 -20.87
N PRO A 74 -8.87 1.09 -21.48
CA PRO A 74 -7.80 1.89 -20.89
C PRO A 74 -8.10 2.43 -19.49
N ALA A 75 -9.36 2.79 -19.19
CA ALA A 75 -9.72 3.30 -17.87
C ALA A 75 -9.63 2.21 -16.81
N THR A 76 -10.17 1.03 -17.11
CA THR A 76 -10.06 -0.15 -16.24
C THR A 76 -8.60 -0.60 -16.07
N ALA A 77 -7.76 -0.49 -17.11
CA ALA A 77 -6.33 -0.81 -17.03
C ALA A 77 -5.58 0.14 -16.08
N ASP A 78 -5.87 1.44 -16.14
CA ASP A 78 -5.31 2.44 -15.22
C ASP A 78 -5.74 2.20 -13.78
N GLU A 79 -7.02 1.88 -13.57
CA GLU A 79 -7.57 1.55 -12.26
C GLU A 79 -6.87 0.32 -11.65
N LEU A 80 -6.76 -0.78 -12.40
CA LEU A 80 -6.04 -1.98 -11.95
C LEU A 80 -4.57 -1.71 -11.63
N ALA A 81 -3.89 -0.91 -12.47
CA ALA A 81 -2.52 -0.54 -12.21
C ALA A 81 -2.40 0.25 -10.90
N GLN A 82 -3.34 1.16 -10.63
CA GLN A 82 -3.36 1.93 -9.40
C GLN A 82 -3.63 1.06 -8.16
N ASP A 83 -4.56 0.10 -8.26
CA ASP A 83 -4.87 -0.84 -7.18
C ASP A 83 -3.63 -1.66 -6.80
N PHE A 84 -2.92 -2.24 -7.78
CA PHE A 84 -1.68 -2.97 -7.52
C PHE A 84 -0.58 -2.07 -6.94
N ARG A 85 -0.43 -0.84 -7.44
CA ARG A 85 0.57 0.11 -6.90
C ARG A 85 0.28 0.47 -5.44
N ASN A 86 -0.99 0.65 -5.08
CA ASN A 86 -1.43 0.91 -3.72
C ASN A 86 -1.15 -0.30 -2.81
N ALA A 87 -1.48 -1.51 -3.28
CA ALA A 87 -1.19 -2.76 -2.58
C ALA A 87 0.32 -2.95 -2.33
N LEU A 88 1.15 -2.82 -3.37
CA LEU A 88 2.61 -2.91 -3.26
C LEU A 88 3.19 -1.84 -2.32
N THR A 89 2.60 -0.65 -2.29
CA THR A 89 3.01 0.40 -1.35
C THR A 89 2.73 0.01 0.09
N GLN A 90 1.54 -0.51 0.36
CA GLN A 90 1.19 -1.01 1.69
C GLN A 90 2.08 -2.18 2.12
N LEU A 91 2.32 -3.16 1.24
CA LEU A 91 3.17 -4.33 1.51
C LEU A 91 4.61 -3.94 1.81
N VAL A 92 5.20 -3.06 0.99
CA VAL A 92 6.58 -2.59 1.24
C VAL A 92 6.67 -1.80 2.54
N ASN A 93 5.67 -0.99 2.88
CA ASN A 93 5.65 -0.28 4.15
C ASN A 93 5.49 -1.23 5.35
N ARG A 94 4.73 -2.33 5.23
CA ARG A 94 4.69 -3.39 6.25
C ARG A 94 6.03 -4.11 6.38
N ALA A 95 6.63 -4.51 5.26
CA ALA A 95 7.93 -5.16 5.26
C ALA A 95 9.04 -4.31 5.89
N LEU A 96 9.01 -2.99 5.67
CA LEU A 96 9.94 -2.03 6.28
C LEU A 96 9.76 -1.90 7.80
N ARG A 97 8.53 -2.07 8.32
CA ARG A 97 8.30 -2.09 9.78
C ARG A 97 8.93 -3.31 10.44
N ASP A 98 8.99 -4.43 9.73
CA ASP A 98 9.59 -5.70 10.18
C ASP A 98 10.89 -6.04 9.41
N ALA A 99 11.73 -5.02 9.14
CA ALA A 99 12.94 -5.15 8.33
C ALA A 99 13.87 -6.29 8.77
N GLN A 100 13.95 -6.56 10.09
CA GLN A 100 14.76 -7.65 10.63
C GLN A 100 14.39 -9.02 10.04
N ARG A 101 13.09 -9.29 9.81
CA ARG A 101 12.63 -10.56 9.22
C ARG A 101 12.78 -10.55 7.71
N THR A 102 12.42 -9.43 7.07
CA THR A 102 12.33 -9.35 5.60
C THR A 102 13.69 -9.20 4.93
N GLU A 103 14.68 -8.59 5.57
CA GLU A 103 16.06 -8.50 5.06
C GLU A 103 16.85 -9.80 5.23
N ALA A 104 16.46 -10.65 6.19
CA ALA A 104 17.08 -11.96 6.41
C ALA A 104 16.66 -13.00 5.36
N ASP A 105 15.56 -12.77 4.64
CA ASP A 105 15.05 -13.63 3.58
C ASP A 105 15.42 -13.07 2.19
N PRO A 106 16.35 -13.71 1.45
CA PRO A 106 16.84 -13.18 0.17
C PRO A 106 15.76 -13.08 -0.91
N GLU A 107 14.76 -13.96 -0.87
CA GLU A 107 13.64 -13.96 -1.82
C GLU A 107 12.72 -12.77 -1.55
N THR A 108 12.32 -12.54 -0.29
CA THR A 108 11.54 -11.37 0.11
C THR A 108 12.29 -10.08 -0.23
N ALA A 109 13.59 -9.99 0.06
CA ALA A 109 14.39 -8.82 -0.28
C ALA A 109 14.41 -8.52 -1.79
N ARG A 110 14.49 -9.57 -2.63
CA ARG A 110 14.39 -9.46 -4.09
C ARG A 110 13.02 -8.96 -4.52
N LEU A 111 11.94 -9.53 -3.97
CA LEU A 111 10.56 -9.11 -4.26
C LEU A 111 10.31 -7.66 -3.86
N LEU A 112 10.82 -7.21 -2.70
CA LEU A 112 10.73 -5.81 -2.27
C LEU A 112 11.45 -4.87 -3.24
N SER A 113 12.61 -5.27 -3.77
CA SER A 113 13.32 -4.51 -4.80
C SER A 113 12.50 -4.41 -6.09
N MET A 114 11.89 -5.52 -6.53
CA MET A 114 11.03 -5.54 -7.71
C MET A 114 9.78 -4.68 -7.51
N ALA A 115 9.10 -4.80 -6.36
CA ALA A 115 7.93 -4.01 -6.00
C ALA A 115 8.22 -2.51 -6.00
N ARG A 116 9.41 -2.08 -5.55
CA ARG A 116 9.83 -0.67 -5.63
C ARG A 116 10.02 -0.19 -7.07
N LYS A 117 10.56 -1.03 -7.95
CA LYS A 117 10.80 -0.68 -9.36
C LYS A 117 9.50 -0.66 -10.16
N VAL A 118 8.72 -1.74 -10.12
CA VAL A 118 7.55 -1.89 -10.98
C VAL A 118 6.44 -0.90 -10.64
N ARG A 119 6.30 -0.50 -9.37
CA ARG A 119 5.22 0.42 -8.97
C ARG A 119 5.32 1.82 -9.62
N VAL A 120 6.52 2.24 -10.00
CA VAL A 120 6.77 3.57 -10.58
C VAL A 120 6.85 3.54 -12.10
N GLU A 121 6.72 2.36 -12.72
CA GLU A 121 6.62 2.26 -14.17
C GLU A 121 5.29 2.84 -14.63
N GLU A 122 5.33 3.74 -15.62
CA GLU A 122 4.15 4.33 -16.25
C GLU A 122 3.43 3.30 -17.12
N LEU A 123 2.10 3.36 -17.16
CA LEU A 123 1.32 2.46 -18.01
C LEU A 123 1.55 2.83 -19.49
N PRO A 124 2.03 1.91 -20.33
CA PRO A 124 2.23 2.19 -21.75
C PRO A 124 0.91 2.34 -22.52
N ASP A 125 0.86 3.23 -23.51
CA ASP A 125 -0.30 3.38 -24.41
C ASP A 125 -0.53 2.14 -25.31
N ASP A 126 0.53 1.36 -25.55
CA ASP A 126 0.44 0.13 -26.34
C ASP A 126 -0.26 -0.98 -25.54
N PRO A 127 -1.38 -1.54 -26.03
CA PRO A 127 -2.17 -2.50 -25.27
C PRO A 127 -1.41 -3.76 -24.82
N GLY A 128 -0.50 -4.27 -25.66
CA GLY A 128 0.29 -5.45 -25.33
C GLY A 128 1.29 -5.17 -24.21
N LYS A 129 1.94 -4.01 -24.27
CA LYS A 129 2.86 -3.56 -23.22
C LYS A 129 2.14 -3.20 -21.91
N ALA A 130 0.96 -2.59 -22.00
CA ALA A 130 0.09 -2.32 -20.83
C ALA A 130 -0.26 -3.61 -20.10
N LEU A 131 -0.72 -4.64 -20.83
CA LEU A 131 -1.05 -5.94 -20.24
C LEU A 131 0.19 -6.60 -19.65
N GLY A 132 1.33 -6.47 -20.32
CA GLY A 132 2.62 -6.97 -19.83
C GLY A 132 3.10 -6.28 -18.55
N LEU A 133 2.76 -5.01 -18.34
CA LEU A 133 3.02 -4.31 -17.08
C LEU A 133 2.03 -4.72 -15.99
N LEU A 134 0.73 -4.79 -16.30
CA LEU A 134 -0.30 -5.23 -15.36
C LEU A 134 -0.01 -6.64 -14.82
N ARG A 135 0.40 -7.58 -15.69
CA ARG A 135 0.82 -8.91 -15.25
C ARG A 135 2.03 -8.87 -14.33
N ARG A 136 3.01 -8.01 -14.61
CA ARG A 136 4.19 -7.85 -13.73
C ARG A 136 3.80 -7.24 -12.38
N LEU A 137 2.94 -6.24 -12.37
CA LEU A 137 2.39 -5.66 -11.14
C LEU A 137 1.63 -6.72 -10.34
N GLY A 138 0.75 -7.49 -10.99
CA GLY A 138 -0.02 -8.57 -10.39
C GLY A 138 0.88 -9.67 -9.81
N SER A 139 1.79 -10.24 -10.60
CA SER A 139 2.69 -11.30 -10.12
C SER A 139 3.55 -10.84 -8.94
N VAL A 140 4.14 -9.64 -9.00
CA VAL A 140 4.94 -9.12 -7.88
C VAL A 140 4.08 -8.89 -6.64
N THR A 141 2.82 -8.51 -6.82
CA THR A 141 1.86 -8.36 -5.70
C THR A 141 1.56 -9.70 -5.07
N SER A 142 1.17 -10.71 -5.86
CA SER A 142 0.88 -12.07 -5.39
C SER A 142 2.08 -12.68 -4.66
N ASP A 143 3.24 -12.72 -5.31
CA ASP A 143 4.47 -13.29 -4.75
C ASP A 143 4.87 -12.60 -3.43
N LEU A 144 4.70 -11.28 -3.36
CA LEU A 144 5.05 -10.53 -2.15
C LEU A 144 4.06 -10.75 -1.02
N VAL A 145 2.76 -10.91 -1.30
CA VAL A 145 1.76 -11.31 -0.29
C VAL A 145 2.16 -12.65 0.30
N GLU A 146 2.32 -13.68 -0.53
CA GLU A 146 2.68 -15.03 -0.09
C GLU A 146 3.97 -15.04 0.72
N SER A 147 4.98 -14.31 0.26
CA SER A 147 6.27 -14.20 0.95
C SER A 147 6.14 -13.55 2.33
N LEU A 148 5.34 -12.48 2.44
CA LEU A 148 5.14 -11.78 3.71
C LEU A 148 4.23 -12.54 4.68
N GLU A 149 3.26 -13.30 4.17
CA GLU A 149 2.45 -14.23 4.97
C GLU A 149 3.31 -15.37 5.52
N ARG A 150 4.17 -15.97 4.67
CA ARG A 150 5.15 -16.98 5.08
C ARG A 150 6.06 -16.50 6.21
N LEU A 151 6.44 -15.23 6.21
CA LEU A 151 7.26 -14.60 7.26
C LEU A 151 6.44 -14.11 8.48
N GLY A 152 5.11 -14.22 8.44
CA GLY A 152 4.21 -13.72 9.47
C GLY A 152 4.27 -12.20 9.66
N VAL A 153 4.55 -11.46 8.59
CA VAL A 153 4.54 -9.99 8.54
C VAL A 153 3.14 -9.46 8.22
N VAL A 154 2.36 -10.24 7.46
CA VAL A 154 0.94 -10.00 7.16
C VAL A 154 0.17 -11.30 7.36
N GLU A 155 -1.16 -11.21 7.53
CA GLU A 155 -2.02 -12.37 7.77
C GLU A 155 -3.36 -12.18 7.03
N GLY A 156 -3.84 -13.24 6.35
CA GLY A 156 -5.16 -13.30 5.74
C GLY A 156 -5.39 -12.34 4.58
N VAL A 157 -4.32 -11.86 3.93
CA VAL A 157 -4.41 -10.91 2.82
C VAL A 157 -4.75 -11.63 1.52
N SER A 158 -4.19 -12.82 1.32
CA SER A 158 -4.49 -13.69 0.17
C SER A 158 -5.92 -14.26 0.19
N GLU A 159 -6.59 -14.28 1.34
CA GLU A 159 -7.91 -14.89 1.54
C GLU A 159 -9.09 -13.89 1.45
N CYS A 160 -8.83 -12.61 1.16
CA CYS A 160 -9.81 -11.52 1.13
C CYS A 160 -10.69 -11.46 -0.13
#